data_AF-A0A968PBW4-F1
#
_entry.id   AF-A0A968PBW4-F1
#
_cell.length_a   1.000
_cell.length_b   1.000
_cell.length_c   1.000
_cell.angle_alpha   90.00
_cell.angle_beta   90.00
_cell.angle_gamma   90.00
#
_symmetry.space_group_name_H-M   'P 1'
#
loop_
_entity.id
_entity.type
_entity.pdbx_description
1 polymer ?
#
loop_
_entity_poly.entity_id
_entity_poly.type
_entity_poly.pdbx_seq_one_letter_code
_entity_poly.pdbx_strand_id
1 'polypeptide(L)'
;MHRQQDRSTGDRTLLEVTLHEGHNRIIRRVLARLGLKVRRLQRIAIGPLKLEKLPIGHARLLTPLEVKSLYRASGMLGSAPAAKP
;
A
#
# COMPACT_ATOMS: atom_id res chain seq x y z
N MET A 1 -13.63 -7.85 -5.59
CA MET A 1 -13.47 -8.33 -4.19
C MET A 1 -13.16 -9.83 -4.23
N HIS A 2 -11.90 -10.23 -4.07
CA HIS A 2 -11.53 -11.66 -4.02
C HIS A 2 -11.41 -12.09 -2.56
N ARG A 3 -12.44 -12.76 -2.04
CA ARG A 3 -12.44 -13.38 -0.71
C ARG A 3 -11.73 -14.73 -0.81
N GLN A 4 -10.42 -14.77 -0.55
CA GLN A 4 -9.75 -16.04 -0.26
C GLN A 4 -9.94 -16.37 1.23
N GLN A 5 -10.72 -17.41 1.50
CA GLN A 5 -10.84 -18.02 2.82
C GLN A 5 -9.64 -18.95 3.01
N ASP A 6 -8.75 -18.61 3.93
CA ASP A 6 -7.73 -19.52 4.43
C ASP A 6 -8.44 -20.63 5.23
N ARG A 7 -8.46 -21.84 4.68
CA ARG A 7 -9.20 -22.99 5.23
C ARG A 7 -8.55 -23.59 6.50
N SER A 8 -7.52 -22.96 7.08
CA SER A 8 -6.77 -23.52 8.22
C SER A 8 -7.00 -22.84 9.58
N THR A 9 -7.80 -21.78 9.70
CA THR A 9 -8.16 -21.17 11.00
C THR A 9 -9.47 -20.38 10.89
N GLY A 10 -10.56 -20.89 11.48
CA GLY A 10 -11.95 -20.49 11.20
C GLY A 10 -12.40 -19.03 11.38
N ASP A 11 -11.56 -18.07 11.80
CA ASP A 11 -11.99 -16.70 12.15
C ASP A 11 -11.17 -15.59 11.48
N ARG A 12 -10.58 -15.83 10.30
CA ARG A 12 -9.74 -14.84 9.62
C ARG A 12 -10.21 -14.54 8.21
N THR A 13 -10.21 -13.25 7.86
CA THR A 13 -10.46 -12.76 6.51
C THR A 13 -9.33 -11.84 6.09
N LEU A 14 -8.83 -12.04 4.87
CA LEU A 14 -7.90 -11.10 4.23
C LEU A 14 -8.70 -10.03 3.49
N LEU A 15 -8.37 -8.77 3.74
CA LEU A 15 -8.98 -7.63 3.06
C LEU A 15 -7.90 -6.81 2.37
N GLU A 16 -8.12 -6.50 1.10
CA GLU A 16 -7.37 -5.50 0.36
C GLU A 16 -8.16 -4.20 0.37
N VAL A 17 -7.54 -3.10 0.82
CA VAL A 17 -8.18 -1.80 0.97
C VAL A 17 -7.28 -0.73 0.37
N THR A 18 -7.85 0.08 -0.52
CA THR A 18 -7.20 1.26 -1.09
C THR A 18 -7.70 2.51 -0.40
N LEU A 19 -6.77 3.38 0.01
CA LEU A 19 -7.07 4.67 0.60
C LEU A 19 -6.43 5.78 -0.24
N HIS A 20 -7.15 6.89 -0.37
CA HIS A 20 -6.65 8.11 -1.02
C HIS A 20 -6.11 9.13 -0.01
N GLU A 21 -6.39 8.92 1.28
CA GLU A 21 -5.96 9.78 2.38
C GLU A 21 -5.32 8.97 3.52
N GLY A 22 -4.42 9.63 4.26
CA GLY A 22 -3.53 9.01 5.24
C GLY A 22 -3.84 9.34 6.70
N HIS A 23 -5.10 9.29 7.13
CA HIS A 23 -5.42 9.60 8.53
C HIS A 23 -4.84 8.57 9.50
N ASN A 24 -4.35 9.05 10.65
CA ASN A 24 -3.73 8.21 11.68
C ASN A 24 -4.61 7.00 12.01
N ARG A 25 -4.12 5.77 11.80
CA ARG A 25 -4.81 4.52 12.15
C ARG A 25 -6.22 4.33 11.53
N ILE A 26 -6.55 4.99 10.42
CA ILE A 26 -7.91 4.95 9.83
C ILE A 26 -8.47 3.54 9.63
N ILE A 27 -7.71 2.62 9.03
CA ILE A 27 -8.15 1.22 8.82
C ILE A 27 -8.51 0.55 10.15
N ARG A 28 -7.67 0.72 11.18
CA ARG A 28 -7.91 0.12 12.49
C ARG A 28 -9.13 0.73 13.18
N ARG A 29 -9.34 2.05 13.05
CA ARG A 29 -10.50 2.73 13.64
C ARG A 29 -11.81 2.34 12.95
N VAL A 30 -11.84 2.32 11.63
CA VAL A 30 -13.05 1.96 10.86
C VAL A 30 -13.46 0.52 11.13
N LEU A 31 -12.50 -0.42 11.07
CA LEU A 31 -12.81 -1.83 11.34
C LEU A 31 -13.21 -2.08 12.80
N ALA A 32 -12.60 -1.38 13.77
CA ALA A 32 -13.00 -1.50 15.18
C ALA A 32 -14.45 -1.04 15.43
N ARG A 33 -14.93 -0.01 14.72
CA ARG A 33 -16.34 0.44 14.79
C ARG A 33 -17.33 -0.63 14.30
N LEU A 34 -16.87 -1.56 13.47
CA LEU A 34 -17.64 -2.69 12.98
C LEU A 34 -17.45 -3.96 13.84
N GLY A 35 -16.77 -3.85 14.99
CA GLY A 35 -16.44 -5.01 15.84
C GLY A 35 -15.33 -5.91 15.28
N LEU A 36 -14.61 -5.47 14.23
CA LEU A 36 -13.59 -6.28 13.56
C LEU A 36 -12.19 -5.95 14.07
N LYS A 37 -11.49 -6.96 14.61
CA LYS A 37 -10.12 -6.82 15.13
C LYS A 37 -9.07 -7.00 14.03
N VAL A 38 -8.26 -5.97 13.79
CA VAL A 38 -7.13 -6.03 12.84
C VAL A 38 -5.91 -6.70 13.48
N ARG A 39 -5.61 -7.95 13.08
CA ARG A 39 -4.42 -8.69 13.55
C ARG A 39 -3.13 -8.29 12.83
N ARG A 40 -3.17 -8.17 11.50
CA ARG A 40 -2.03 -7.76 10.65
C ARG A 40 -2.48 -6.68 9.69
N LEU A 41 -1.65 -5.65 9.52
CA LEU A 41 -1.87 -4.58 8.55
C LEU A 41 -0.55 -4.33 7.85
N GLN A 42 -0.53 -4.48 6.52
CA GLN A 42 0.63 -4.24 5.69
C GLN A 42 0.21 -3.38 4.51
N ARG A 43 1.00 -2.35 4.23
CA ARG A 43 0.84 -1.57 3.00
C ARG A 43 1.57 -2.29 1.88
N ILE A 44 0.82 -2.73 0.87
CA ILE A 44 1.35 -3.49 -0.27
C ILE A 44 1.59 -2.64 -1.52
N ALA A 45 1.07 -1.41 -1.54
CA ALA A 45 1.22 -0.48 -2.64
C ALA A 45 1.14 0.98 -2.16
N ILE A 46 1.75 1.89 -2.93
CA ILE A 46 1.62 3.35 -2.80
C ILE A 46 1.46 3.92 -4.21
N GLY A 47 0.28 4.45 -4.52
CA GLY A 47 -0.04 4.89 -5.87
C GLY A 47 0.24 3.78 -6.90
N PRO A 48 1.01 4.04 -7.96
CA PRO A 48 1.35 3.03 -8.96
C PRO A 48 2.42 2.02 -8.51
N LEU A 49 3.08 2.23 -7.36
CA LEU A 49 4.14 1.35 -6.88
C LEU A 49 3.60 0.19 -6.06
N LYS A 50 4.12 -1.01 -6.33
CA LYS A 50 3.83 -2.23 -5.55
C LYS A 50 5.05 -2.65 -4.75
N LEU A 51 4.83 -3.30 -3.60
CA LEU A 51 5.89 -3.81 -2.73
C LEU A 51 6.64 -4.99 -3.36
N GLU A 52 5.96 -5.76 -4.21
CA GLU A 52 6.51 -6.93 -4.92
C GLU A 52 7.28 -7.89 -4.00
N LYS A 53 8.54 -8.19 -4.32
CA LYS A 53 9.42 -9.12 -3.60
C LYS A 53 10.43 -8.41 -2.70
N LEU A 54 10.21 -7.13 -2.35
CA LEU A 54 11.13 -6.39 -1.48
C LEU A 54 11.12 -7.00 -0.07
N PRO A 55 12.26 -7.52 0.43
CA PRO A 55 12.31 -8.11 1.76
C PRO A 55 12.07 -7.09 2.86
N ILE A 56 11.62 -7.56 4.03
CA ILE A 56 11.40 -6.69 5.20
C ILE A 56 12.71 -5.98 5.56
N GLY A 57 12.62 -4.68 5.84
CA GLY A 57 13.77 -3.85 6.23
C GLY A 57 14.68 -3.42 5.07
N HIS A 58 14.42 -3.86 3.85
CA HIS A 58 15.23 -3.51 2.68
C HIS A 58 14.63 -2.32 1.92
N ALA A 59 15.48 -1.65 1.15
CA ALA A 59 15.09 -0.64 0.18
C ALA A 59 15.73 -0.94 -1.18
N ARG A 60 15.12 -0.44 -2.25
CA ARG A 60 15.69 -0.50 -3.60
C ARG A 60 15.48 0.82 -4.32
N LEU A 61 16.33 1.09 -5.31
CA LEU A 61 16.08 2.17 -6.26
C LEU A 61 14.86 1.85 -7.12
N LEU A 62 14.13 2.90 -7.48
CA LEU A 62 13.03 2.81 -8.43
C LEU A 62 13.58 2.78 -9.86
N THR A 63 12.93 2.01 -10.72
CA THR A 63 13.24 2.02 -12.14
C THR A 63 12.79 3.35 -12.78
N PRO A 64 13.36 3.77 -13.92
CA PRO A 64 12.92 4.97 -14.63
C PRO A 64 11.42 4.99 -14.96
N LEU A 65 10.83 3.81 -15.24
CA LEU A 65 9.40 3.66 -15.51
C LEU A 65 8.54 3.89 -14.27
N GLU A 66 8.97 3.40 -13.11
CA GLU A 66 8.30 3.62 -11.83
C GLU A 66 8.34 5.09 -11.42
N VAL A 67 9.50 5.74 -11.60
CA VAL A 67 9.65 7.18 -11.37
C VAL A 67 8.70 7.98 -12.27
N LYS A 68 8.67 7.69 -13.58
CA LYS A 68 7.75 8.34 -14.52
C LYS A 68 6.28 8.13 -14.12
N SER A 69 5.93 6.93 -13.67
CA SER A 69 4.58 6.59 -13.24
C SER A 69 4.17 7.38 -11.99
N LEU A 70 5.08 7.59 -11.03
CA LEU A 70 4.84 8.45 -9.87
C LEU A 70 4.58 9.90 -10.28
N TYR A 71 5.42 10.48 -11.13
CA TYR A 71 5.24 11.85 -11.62
C TYR A 71 3.89 12.04 -12.32
N ARG A 72 3.46 11.05 -13.11
CA ARG A 72 2.14 11.06 -13.72
C ARG A 72 1.03 11.01 -12.68
N ALA A 73 1.15 10.16 -11.68
CA ALA A 73 0.15 9.99 -10.62
C ALA A 73 0.05 11.22 -9.70
N SER A 74 1.13 11.97 -9.51
CA SER A 74 1.14 13.20 -8.71
C SER A 74 0.76 14.46 -9.48
N GLY A 75 0.51 14.36 -10.80
CA GLY A 75 0.24 15.52 -11.65
C GLY A 75 1.48 16.37 -11.95
N MET A 76 2.69 15.86 -11.67
CA MET A 76 3.97 16.56 -11.82
C MET A 76 4.68 16.22 -13.15
N LEU A 77 3.93 15.97 -14.22
CA LEU A 77 4.50 15.60 -15.52
C LEU A 77 5.29 16.80 -16.09
N GLY A 78 6.63 16.73 -16.06
CA GLY A 78 7.51 17.79 -16.59
C GLY A 78 8.54 18.32 -15.58
N SER A 79 8.42 18.01 -14.29
CA SER A 79 9.48 18.31 -13.31
C SER A 79 10.39 17.10 -13.17
N ALA A 80 11.49 17.07 -13.93
CA ALA A 80 12.60 16.18 -13.58
C ALA A 80 13.04 16.51 -12.14
N PRO A 81 13.34 15.52 -11.28
CA PRO A 81 13.95 15.84 -10.00
C PRO A 81 15.28 16.50 -10.30
N ALA A 82 15.49 17.72 -9.80
CA ALA A 82 16.84 18.26 -9.69
C ALA A 82 17.65 17.23 -8.91
N ALA A 83 18.60 16.57 -9.57
CA ALA A 83 19.57 15.73 -8.91
C ALA A 83 20.22 16.58 -7.82
N LYS A 84 19.91 16.30 -6.55
CA LYS A 84 20.72 16.86 -5.47
C LYS A 84 22.10 16.18 -5.57
N PRO A 85 23.20 16.96 -5.51
CA PRO A 85 24.56 16.43 -5.59
C PRO A 85 24.86 15.45 -4.46
#